data_AF-A0A524JB76-F1
#
_entry.id   AF-A0A524JB76-F1
#
_cell.length_a   1.000
_cell.length_b   1.000
_cell.length_c   1.000
_cell.angle_alpha   90.00
_cell.angle_beta   90.00
_cell.angle_gamma   90.00
#
_symmetry.space_group_name_H-M   'P 1'
#
loop_
_entity.id
_entity.type
_entity.pdbx_description
1 polymer ?
#
loop_
_entity_poly.entity_id
_entity_poly.type
_entity_poly.pdbx_seq_one_letter_code
_entity_poly.pdbx_strand_id
1 'polypeptide(L)' 'MRGLNELAAERLGGRSEVIVVPGAGHLFEESGALARVADLAANWFSSELAASVGDAASTGAQ' A
#
# COMPACT_ATOMS: atom_id res chain seq x y z
N MET A 1 -3.69 8.88 15.20
CA MET A 1 -2.92 7.95 14.35
C MET A 1 -2.90 8.38 12.89
N ARG A 2 -4.04 8.69 12.25
CA ARG A 2 -4.10 9.07 10.82
C ARG A 2 -3.08 10.14 10.39
N GLY A 3 -3.01 11.28 11.09
CA GLY A 3 -2.07 12.36 10.74
C GLY A 3 -0.58 12.01 10.88
N LEU A 4 -0.22 10.99 11.67
CA LEU A 4 1.16 10.50 11.74
C LEU A 4 1.50 9.59 10.56
N ASN A 5 0.53 8.79 10.11
CA ASN A 5 0.71 7.92 8.95
C ASN A 5 0.75 8.73 7.65
N GLU A 6 -0.08 9.77 7.54
CA GLU A 6 -0.04 10.72 6.41
C GLU A 6 1.31 11.45 6.37
N LEU A 7 1.78 11.97 7.52
CA LEU A 7 3.10 12.59 7.62
C LEU A 7 4.25 11.62 7.31
N ALA A 8 4.11 10.35 7.70
CA ALA A 8 5.10 9.32 7.37
C ALA A 8 5.12 9.02 5.86
N ALA A 9 3.96 8.95 5.21
CA ALA A 9 3.85 8.77 3.77
C ALA A 9 4.53 9.91 2.99
N GLU A 10 4.32 11.16 3.40
CA GLU A 10 5.01 12.32 2.81
C GLU A 10 6.54 12.24 2.92
N ARG A 11 7.06 11.56 3.96
CA ARG A 11 8.50 11.45 4.23
C ARG A 11 9.18 10.25 3.60
N LEU A 12 8.43 9.26 3.11
CA LEU A 12 8.98 8.01 2.56
C LEU A 12 9.73 8.20 1.23
N GLY A 13 9.49 9.30 0.50
CA GLY A 13 10.22 9.66 -0.72
C GLY A 13 9.97 8.75 -1.93
N GLY A 14 9.06 7.79 -1.82
CA GLY A 14 8.65 6.87 -2.88
C GLY A 14 7.13 6.73 -2.96
N ARG A 15 6.67 5.83 -3.83
CA ARG A 15 5.23 5.54 -3.96
C ARG A 15 4.68 5.01 -2.65
N SER A 16 3.63 5.66 -2.14
CA SER A 16 2.96 5.29 -0.90
C SER A 16 1.50 5.72 -0.95
N GLU A 17 0.66 4.98 -0.23
CA GLU A 17 -0.76 5.25 -0.09
C GLU A 17 -1.20 5.01 1.36
N VAL A 18 -2.10 5.86 1.86
CA VAL A 18 -2.68 5.73 3.21
C VAL A 18 -4.17 5.46 3.08
N ILE A 19 -4.61 4.30 3.54
CA ILE A 19 -6.01 3.86 3.46
C ILE A 19 -6.57 3.66 4.87
N VAL A 20 -7.80 4.11 5.09
CA VAL A 20 -8.54 3.87 6.33
C VAL A 20 -9.50 2.70 6.11
N VAL A 21 -9.41 1.67 6.95
CA VAL A 21 -10.38 0.57 6.99
C VAL A 21 -11.46 0.90 8.02
N PRO A 22 -12.72 1.17 7.60
CA PRO A 22 -13.78 1.51 8.54
C PRO A 22 -14.09 0.34 9.47
N GLY A 23 -14.21 0.63 10.76
CA GLY A 23 -14.57 -0.37 11.77
C GLY A 23 -13.45 -1.34 12.16
N ALA A 24 -12.22 -1.15 11.68
CA ALA A 24 -11.06 -1.91 12.14
C ALA A 24 -10.52 -1.38 13.47
N GLY A 25 -10.44 -2.26 14.47
CA GLY A 25 -9.72 -2.05 15.71
C GLY A 25 -8.20 -2.23 15.56
N HIS A 26 -7.47 -2.09 16.66
CA HIS A 26 -6.00 -2.16 16.66
C HIS A 26 -5.45 -3.49 16.16
N LEU A 27 -6.19 -4.57 16.38
CA LEU A 27 -5.81 -5.94 16.01
C LEU A 27 -6.67 -6.52 14.88
N PHE A 28 -7.53 -5.70 14.25
CA PHE A 28 -8.45 -6.14 13.19
C PHE A 28 -9.37 -7.30 13.61
N GLU A 29 -9.81 -7.34 14.87
CA GLU A 29 -10.62 -8.43 15.43
C GLU A 29 -12.03 -8.48 14.82
N GLU A 30 -12.48 -7.38 14.23
CA GLU A 30 -13.77 -7.29 13.57
C GLU A 30 -13.83 -8.15 12.30
N SER A 31 -14.96 -8.82 12.12
CA SER A 31 -15.17 -9.72 10.98
C SER A 31 -14.91 -8.99 9.66
N GLY A 32 -13.97 -9.52 8.88
CA GLY A 32 -13.59 -8.99 7.57
C GLY A 32 -12.58 -7.84 7.58
N ALA A 33 -12.18 -7.30 8.75
CA ALA A 33 -11.17 -6.24 8.82
C ALA A 33 -9.81 -6.73 8.30
N LEU A 34 -9.33 -7.87 8.81
CA LEU A 34 -8.06 -8.46 8.36
C LEU A 34 -8.09 -8.87 6.89
N ALA A 35 -9.21 -9.45 6.42
CA ALA A 35 -9.38 -9.81 5.01
C ALA A 35 -9.28 -8.58 4.10
N ARG A 36 -9.94 -7.49 4.47
CA ARG A 36 -9.86 -6.23 3.72
C ARG A 36 -8.44 -5.66 3.70
N VAL A 37 -7.71 -5.72 4.82
CA VAL A 37 -6.29 -5.29 4.86
C VAL A 37 -5.44 -6.15 3.93
N ALA A 38 -5.65 -7.47 3.94
CA ALA A 38 -4.92 -8.40 3.07
C ALA A 38 -5.17 -8.11 1.59
N ASP A 39 -6.42 -7.88 1.20
CA ASP A 39 -6.80 -7.55 -0.18
C ASP A 39 -6.15 -6.23 -0.65
N LEU A 40 -6.20 -5.19 0.20
CA LEU A 40 -5.59 -3.90 -0.09
C LEU A 40 -4.07 -4.04 -0.28
N ALA A 41 -3.38 -4.77 0.60
CA ALA A 41 -1.95 -5.00 0.51
C ALA A 41 -1.57 -5.81 -0.74
N ALA A 42 -2.30 -6.88 -1.02
CA ALA A 42 -2.06 -7.73 -2.20
C ALA A 42 -2.21 -6.95 -3.51
N ASN A 43 -3.26 -6.12 -3.61
CA ASN A 43 -3.50 -5.28 -4.78
C ASN A 43 -2.40 -4.22 -4.96
N TRP A 44 -1.99 -3.56 -3.87
CA TRP A 44 -0.91 -2.58 -3.91
C TRP A 44 0.39 -3.22 -4.43
N PHE A 45 0.84 -4.33 -3.84
CA PHE A 45 2.07 -4.98 -4.31
C PHE A 45 1.96 -5.49 -5.74
N SER A 46 0.81 -6.05 -6.13
CA SER A 46 0.61 -6.54 -7.50
C SER A 46 0.75 -5.40 -8.52
N SER A 47 0.18 -4.23 -8.23
CA SER A 47 0.31 -3.03 -9.06
C SER A 47 1.74 -2.49 -9.08
N GLU A 48 2.34 -2.31 -7.90
CA GLU A 48 3.63 -1.63 -7.75
C GLU A 48 4.79 -2.45 -8.31
N LEU A 49 4.77 -3.78 -8.10
CA LEU A 49 5.78 -4.67 -8.63
C LEU A 49 5.63 -4.84 -10.14
N ALA A 50 4.41 -4.92 -10.68
CA ALA A 50 4.19 -4.96 -12.12
C ALA A 50 4.69 -3.68 -12.80
N ALA A 51 4.41 -2.50 -12.22
CA ALA A 51 4.91 -1.23 -12.70
C ALA A 51 6.45 -1.15 -12.66
N SER A 52 7.07 -1.64 -11.58
CA SER A 52 8.54 -1.68 -11.47
C SER A 52 9.20 -2.60 -12.49
N VAL A 53 8.54 -3.70 -12.89
CA VAL A 53 9.05 -4.58 -13.96
C VAL A 53 8.98 -3.89 -15.32
N GLY A 54 7.94 -3.08 -15.57
CA GLY A 54 7.82 -2.28 -16.80
C GLY A 54 8.92 -1.21 -16.94
N ASP A 55 9.29 -0.57 -15.84
CA ASP A 55 10.39 0.41 -15.82
C ASP A 55 11.76 -0.24 -16.08
N ALA A 56 11.99 -1.43 -15.51
CA ALA A 56 13.23 -2.18 -15.72
C ALA A 56 13.40 -2.66 -17.18
N ALA A 57 12.31 -3.10 -17.82
CA ALA A 57 12.33 -3.52 -19.23
C ALA A 57 12.60 -2.36 -20.21
N SER A 58 12.31 -1.12 -19.80
CA SER A 58 12.50 0.09 -20.61
C SER A 58 13.93 0.66 -20.53
N THR A 59 14.77 0.16 -19.61
CA THR A 59 16.14 0.67 -19.37
C THR A 59 17.22 -0.06 -20.20
N GLY A 60 16.85 -1.13 -20.93
CA GLY A 60 17.80 -1.98 -21.68
C GLY A 60 18.05 -1.63 -23.15
N ALA A 61 17.51 -0.54 -23.68
CA ALA A 61 17.65 -0.18 -25.10
C ALA A 61 18.09 1.29 -25.27
N GLN A 62 19.40 1.54 -25.10
CA GLN A 62 20.13 2.62 -25.77
C GLN A 62 21.53 2.12 -26.12
#